data_AF-A0A2Z4J2U2-F1
#
_entry.id   AF-A0A2Z4J2U2-F1
#
_cell.length_a   1.000
_cell.length_b   1.000
_cell.length_c   1.000
_cell.angle_alpha   90.00
_cell.angle_beta   90.00
_cell.angle_gamma   90.00
#
_symmetry.space_group_name_H-M   'P 1'
#
loop_
_entity.id
_entity.type
_entity.pdbx_description
1 polymer ?
#
loop_
_entity_poly.entity_id
_entity_poly.type
_entity_poly.pdbx_seq_one_letter_code
_entity_poly.pdbx_strand_id
1 'polypeptide(L)'
;MFRTALRNVFAHKARLLMTVLAVMLGAAFVSGTLVFTNTISDAYRKSSAMGFDAVDVAVTAEGREDTGDTTGRTPELTDGLLDEASRVPGAASALGVVSGFTAIADKDGKLIGGGFRSQGGNYWGDDDPRYPLVDGRVPSGGGEVLIDSGTAERAG
;
A
#
# COMPACT_ATOMS: atom_id res chain seq x y z
N MET A 1 6.18 -57.89 6.07
CA MET A 1 6.12 -57.03 4.87
C MET A 1 6.84 -55.69 5.08
N PHE A 2 6.37 -54.79 5.95
CA PHE A 2 6.96 -53.45 6.15
C PHE A 2 8.42 -53.46 6.65
N ARG A 3 8.76 -54.34 7.61
CA ARG A 3 10.15 -54.55 8.08
C ARG A 3 11.11 -55.01 6.98
N THR A 4 10.63 -55.79 6.02
CA THR A 4 11.42 -56.31 4.90
C THR A 4 11.68 -55.21 3.87
N ALA A 5 10.68 -54.36 3.61
CA ALA A 5 10.82 -53.19 2.76
C ALA A 5 11.82 -52.17 3.35
N LEU A 6 11.73 -51.86 4.64
CA LEU A 6 12.70 -50.98 5.33
C LEU A 6 14.13 -51.52 5.23
N ARG A 7 14.32 -52.84 5.42
CA ARG A 7 15.65 -53.45 5.35
C ARG A 7 16.26 -53.36 3.94
N ASN A 8 15.44 -53.49 2.90
CA ASN A 8 15.88 -53.33 1.51
C ASN A 8 16.23 -51.87 1.19
N VAL A 9 15.43 -50.93 1.69
CA VAL A 9 15.68 -49.49 1.57
C VAL A 9 17.01 -49.09 2.25
N PHE A 10 17.27 -49.59 3.46
CA PHE A 10 18.53 -49.34 4.17
C PHE A 10 19.73 -50.11 3.61
N ALA A 11 19.53 -51.15 2.80
CA ALA A 11 20.60 -51.84 2.09
C ALA A 11 21.16 -51.00 0.91
N HIS A 12 20.37 -50.07 0.37
CA HIS A 12 20.73 -49.21 -0.75
C HIS A 12 20.64 -47.72 -0.41
N LYS A 13 21.36 -47.30 0.65
CA LYS A 13 21.32 -45.95 1.22
C LYS A 13 21.62 -44.83 0.21
N ALA A 14 22.58 -45.03 -0.69
CA ALA A 14 22.94 -44.03 -1.70
C ALA A 14 21.81 -43.78 -2.70
N ARG A 15 21.16 -44.84 -3.18
CA ARG A 15 20.01 -44.74 -4.09
C ARG A 15 18.82 -44.07 -3.42
N LEU A 16 18.53 -44.46 -2.18
CA LEU A 16 17.48 -43.85 -1.36
C LEU A 16 17.71 -42.35 -1.17
N LEU A 17 18.94 -41.95 -0.83
CA LEU A 17 19.27 -40.55 -0.59
C LEU A 17 19.03 -39.70 -1.85
N MET A 18 19.46 -40.21 -3.02
CA MET A 18 19.28 -39.51 -4.30
C MET A 18 17.81 -39.31 -4.66
N THR A 19 16.97 -40.33 -4.46
CA THR A 19 15.53 -40.21 -4.76
C THR A 19 14.82 -39.30 -3.78
N VAL A 20 15.16 -39.39 -2.49
CA VAL A 20 14.60 -38.51 -1.46
C VAL A 20 14.99 -37.05 -1.72
N LEU A 21 16.25 -36.76 -2.06
CA LEU A 21 16.69 -35.42 -2.42
C LEU A 21 15.96 -34.89 -3.67
N ALA A 22 15.84 -35.70 -4.72
CA ALA A 22 15.12 -35.29 -5.93
C ALA A 22 13.66 -34.90 -5.64
N VAL A 23 12.96 -35.71 -4.83
CA VAL A 23 11.58 -35.43 -4.43
C VAL A 23 11.50 -34.20 -3.52
N MET A 24 12.41 -34.06 -2.55
CA MET A 24 12.45 -32.91 -1.64
C MET A 24 12.72 -31.60 -2.40
N LEU A 25 13.66 -31.58 -3.34
CA LEU A 25 13.94 -30.40 -4.15
C LEU A 25 12.72 -30.02 -4.99
N GLY A 26 12.03 -31.00 -5.60
CA GLY A 26 10.80 -30.74 -6.35
C GLY A 26 9.69 -30.16 -5.47
N ALA A 27 9.44 -30.77 -4.32
CA ALA A 27 8.41 -30.31 -3.37
C ALA A 27 8.76 -28.93 -2.77
N ALA A 28 10.03 -28.68 -2.44
CA ALA A 28 10.51 -27.40 -1.94
C ALA A 28 10.36 -26.29 -2.99
N PHE A 29 10.64 -26.57 -4.26
CA PHE A 29 10.47 -25.60 -5.34
C PHE A 29 8.99 -25.24 -5.55
N VAL A 30 8.10 -26.24 -5.65
CA VAL A 30 6.65 -26.00 -5.83
C VAL A 30 6.03 -25.28 -4.63
N SER A 31 6.38 -25.68 -3.41
CA SER A 31 5.90 -25.00 -2.20
C SER A 31 6.46 -23.59 -2.09
N GLY A 32 7.73 -23.38 -2.43
CA GLY A 32 8.38 -22.06 -2.41
C GLY A 32 7.73 -21.07 -3.37
N THR A 33 7.44 -21.48 -4.61
CA THR A 33 6.75 -20.60 -5.57
C THR A 33 5.33 -20.27 -5.13
N LEU A 34 4.60 -21.24 -4.57
CA LEU A 34 3.24 -21.02 -4.08
C LEU A 34 3.22 -20.04 -2.88
N VAL A 35 4.13 -20.21 -1.92
CA VAL A 35 4.27 -19.30 -0.78
C VAL A 35 4.68 -17.91 -1.25
N PHE A 36 5.64 -17.82 -2.17
CA PHE A 36 6.06 -16.55 -2.74
C PHE A 36 4.91 -15.82 -3.44
N THR A 37 4.16 -16.51 -4.31
CA THR A 37 2.99 -15.96 -4.99
C THR A 37 1.91 -15.53 -4.02
N ASN A 38 1.62 -16.33 -2.99
CA ASN A 38 0.65 -15.96 -1.96
C ASN A 38 1.10 -14.72 -1.19
N THR A 39 2.37 -14.66 -0.81
CA THR A 39 2.93 -13.52 -0.07
C THR A 39 2.84 -12.24 -0.89
N ILE A 40 3.20 -12.29 -2.18
CA ILE A 40 3.04 -11.13 -3.09
C ILE A 40 1.57 -10.74 -3.21
N SER A 41 0.69 -11.72 -3.44
CA SER A 41 -0.74 -11.47 -3.61
C SER A 41 -1.35 -10.83 -2.37
N ASP A 42 -0.99 -11.32 -1.18
CA ASP A 42 -1.45 -10.77 0.09
C ASP A 42 -0.86 -9.38 0.35
N ALA A 43 0.41 -9.16 0.02
CA ALA A 43 1.02 -7.83 0.12
C ALA A 43 0.31 -6.82 -0.80
N TYR A 44 -0.01 -7.21 -2.04
CA TYR A 44 -0.78 -6.36 -2.96
C TYR A 44 -2.19 -6.10 -2.44
N ARG A 45 -2.92 -7.13 -1.99
CA ARG A 45 -4.27 -6.97 -1.42
C ARG A 45 -4.27 -6.06 -0.20
N LYS A 46 -3.32 -6.25 0.72
CA LYS A 46 -3.19 -5.42 1.91
C LYS A 46 -2.82 -3.99 1.54
N SER A 47 -1.91 -3.79 0.59
CA SER A 47 -1.56 -2.46 0.08
C SER A 47 -2.77 -1.74 -0.52
N SER A 48 -3.57 -2.44 -1.32
CA SER A 48 -4.81 -1.89 -1.87
C SER A 48 -5.85 -1.60 -0.79
N ALA A 49 -6.02 -2.50 0.18
CA ALA A 49 -6.98 -2.31 1.27
C ALA A 49 -6.61 -1.15 2.20
N MET A 50 -5.33 -0.96 2.52
CA MET A 50 -4.88 0.15 3.39
C MET A 50 -5.24 1.52 2.82
N GLY A 51 -5.35 1.67 1.50
CA GLY A 51 -5.81 2.93 0.88
C GLY A 51 -7.30 3.23 1.08
N PHE A 52 -8.10 2.22 1.42
CA PHE A 52 -9.56 2.31 1.54
C PHE A 52 -10.10 1.89 2.92
N ASP A 53 -9.24 1.47 3.85
CA ASP A 53 -9.65 0.96 5.17
C ASP A 53 -10.42 2.02 6.00
N ALA A 54 -10.20 3.30 5.69
CA ALA A 54 -10.90 4.45 6.28
C ALA A 54 -11.88 5.14 5.30
N VAL A 55 -12.22 4.51 4.17
CA VAL A 55 -13.06 5.11 3.11
C VAL A 55 -14.21 4.17 2.75
N ASP A 56 -15.38 4.42 3.35
CA ASP A 56 -16.62 3.71 2.99
C ASP A 56 -17.21 4.23 1.67
N VAL A 57 -17.11 5.55 1.46
CA VAL A 57 -17.64 6.24 0.28
C VAL A 57 -16.65 7.31 -0.16
N ALA A 58 -16.31 7.31 -1.45
CA ALA A 58 -15.50 8.36 -2.07
C ALA A 58 -16.39 9.23 -2.96
N VAL A 59 -16.43 10.54 -2.67
CA VAL A 59 -17.07 11.54 -3.52
C VAL A 59 -15.98 12.19 -4.35
N THR A 60 -15.97 11.90 -5.65
CA THR A 60 -15.01 12.47 -6.60
C THR A 60 -15.73 13.30 -7.64
N ALA A 61 -15.17 14.45 -7.99
CA ALA A 61 -15.67 15.22 -9.12
C ALA A 61 -15.37 14.45 -10.41
N GLU A 62 -16.41 14.12 -11.18
CA GLU A 62 -16.24 13.64 -12.55
C GLU A 62 -15.86 14.82 -13.44
N GLY A 63 -14.65 14.78 -13.99
CA GLY A 63 -14.24 15.71 -15.03
C GLY A 63 -15.03 15.46 -16.31
N ARG A 64 -15.48 16.53 -16.96
CA ARG A 64 -15.99 16.42 -18.33
C ARG A 64 -14.79 16.26 -19.28
N GLU A 65 -14.86 15.36 -20.26
CA GLU A 65 -13.84 15.30 -21.32
C GLU A 65 -13.95 16.52 -22.25
N ASP A 66 -12.82 16.92 -22.82
CA ASP A 66 -12.77 17.98 -23.82
C ASP A 66 -13.66 17.62 -25.02
N THR A 67 -14.57 18.52 -25.39
CA THR A 67 -15.45 18.33 -26.57
C THR A 67 -15.19 19.45 -27.57
N GLY A 68 -14.46 19.13 -28.64
CA GLY A 68 -14.02 20.14 -29.62
C GLY A 68 -13.09 21.17 -29.00
N ASP A 69 -13.40 22.46 -29.16
CA ASP A 69 -12.64 23.58 -28.56
C ASP A 69 -13.04 23.88 -27.10
N THR A 70 -13.97 23.11 -26.51
CA THR A 70 -14.39 23.33 -25.12
C THR A 70 -13.56 22.47 -24.19
N THR A 71 -12.69 23.12 -23.40
CA THR A 71 -11.97 22.46 -22.31
C THR A 71 -12.96 21.99 -21.25
N GLY A 72 -12.91 20.70 -20.95
CA GLY A 72 -13.61 20.08 -19.86
C GLY A 72 -13.25 20.73 -18.53
N ARG A 73 -14.26 21.12 -17.76
CA ARG A 73 -14.08 21.60 -16.39
C ARG A 73 -14.43 20.47 -15.43
N THR A 74 -13.54 20.24 -14.47
CA THR A 74 -13.84 19.40 -13.31
C THR A 74 -14.47 20.30 -12.25
N PRO A 75 -15.68 19.99 -11.75
CA PRO A 75 -16.28 20.74 -10.66
C PRO A 75 -15.37 20.75 -9.44
N GLU A 76 -15.24 21.90 -8.79
CA GLU A 76 -14.54 21.98 -7.51
C GLU A 76 -15.39 21.35 -6.41
N LEU A 77 -14.77 20.48 -5.61
CA LEU A 77 -15.40 20.01 -4.37
C LEU A 77 -15.24 21.13 -3.34
N THR A 78 -16.37 21.62 -2.81
CA THR A 78 -16.40 22.76 -1.90
C THR A 78 -16.58 22.32 -0.46
N ASP A 79 -16.21 23.18 0.48
CA ASP A 79 -16.46 22.96 1.92
C ASP A 79 -17.95 22.76 2.23
N GLY A 80 -18.83 23.38 1.44
CA GLY A 80 -20.28 23.18 1.58
C GLY A 80 -20.71 21.74 1.25
N LEU A 81 -20.11 21.12 0.24
CA LEU A 81 -20.35 19.72 -0.08
C LEU A 81 -19.82 18.79 1.00
N LEU A 82 -18.68 19.13 1.61
CA LEU A 82 -18.12 18.38 2.71
C LEU A 82 -19.04 18.43 3.95
N ASP A 83 -19.56 19.61 4.27
CA ASP A 83 -20.52 19.81 5.36
C ASP A 83 -21.82 19.03 5.10
N GLU A 84 -22.32 19.02 3.86
CA GLU A 84 -23.47 18.19 3.47
C GLU A 84 -23.19 16.68 3.63
N ALA A 85 -22.03 16.21 3.15
CA ALA A 85 -21.61 14.81 3.28
C ALA A 85 -21.50 14.38 4.75
N SER A 86 -21.03 15.27 5.63
CA SER A 86 -20.92 15.00 7.08
C SER A 86 -22.26 14.82 7.78
N ARG A 87 -23.36 15.35 7.21
CA ARG A 87 -24.71 15.27 7.79
C ARG A 87 -25.52 14.08 7.29
N VAL A 88 -24.99 13.29 6.36
CA VAL A 88 -25.68 12.12 5.83
C VAL A 88 -25.89 11.10 6.95
N PRO A 89 -27.12 10.61 7.19
CA PRO A 89 -27.38 9.61 8.21
C PRO A 89 -26.54 8.35 7.99
N GLY A 90 -25.71 8.00 8.96
CA GLY A 90 -24.80 6.85 8.91
C GLY A 90 -23.35 7.21 8.55
N ALA A 91 -23.05 8.44 8.15
CA ALA A 91 -21.66 8.91 8.02
C ALA A 91 -21.07 9.18 9.41
N ALA A 92 -20.02 8.45 9.78
CA ALA A 92 -19.32 8.70 11.05
C ALA A 92 -18.46 9.97 11.00
N SER A 93 -17.85 10.23 9.84
CA SER A 93 -17.01 11.41 9.58
C SER A 93 -16.94 11.68 8.09
N ALA A 94 -16.70 12.94 7.71
CA ALA A 94 -16.36 13.32 6.34
C ALA A 94 -14.99 14.02 6.34
N LEU A 95 -14.11 13.57 5.44
CA LEU A 95 -12.72 14.03 5.33
C LEU A 95 -12.53 14.74 3.99
N GLY A 96 -12.04 15.98 4.02
CA GLY A 96 -11.62 16.68 2.81
C GLY A 96 -10.24 16.17 2.36
N VAL A 97 -10.15 15.70 1.11
CA VAL A 97 -8.90 15.15 0.56
C VAL A 97 -8.40 16.01 -0.58
N VAL A 98 -7.23 16.60 -0.38
CA VAL A 98 -6.46 17.33 -1.38
C VAL A 98 -5.12 16.63 -1.51
N SER A 99 -4.78 16.21 -2.71
CA SER A 99 -3.49 15.59 -3.00
C SER A 99 -2.88 16.18 -4.26
N GLY A 100 -1.55 16.10 -4.35
CA GLY A 100 -0.80 16.65 -5.47
C GLY A 100 0.59 16.05 -5.56
N PHE A 101 1.29 16.38 -6.63
CA PHE A 101 2.69 16.00 -6.75
C PHE A 101 3.52 16.73 -5.68
N THR A 102 4.33 15.98 -4.95
CA THR A 102 5.27 16.54 -3.96
C THR A 102 6.49 15.64 -3.92
N ALA A 103 7.68 16.24 -3.97
CA ALA A 103 8.94 15.52 -3.95
C ALA A 103 9.84 16.09 -2.85
N ILE A 104 10.52 15.19 -2.13
CA ILE A 104 11.48 15.51 -1.07
C ILE A 104 12.86 15.14 -1.58
N ALA A 105 13.85 16.00 -1.38
CA ALA A 105 15.24 15.70 -1.69
C ALA A 105 15.96 15.20 -0.43
N ASP A 106 16.89 14.26 -0.61
CA ASP A 106 17.80 13.84 0.45
C ASP A 106 18.89 14.90 0.69
N LYS A 107 19.72 14.64 1.71
CA LYS A 107 20.87 15.48 2.07
C LYS A 107 21.87 15.74 0.92
N ASP A 108 21.90 14.89 -0.10
CA ASP A 108 22.80 14.99 -1.25
C ASP A 108 22.10 15.66 -2.46
N GLY A 109 20.86 16.16 -2.26
CA GLY A 109 20.07 16.85 -3.27
C GLY A 109 19.35 15.91 -4.26
N LYS A 110 19.32 14.61 -3.99
CA LYS A 110 18.67 13.62 -4.84
C LYS A 110 17.24 13.40 -4.38
N LEU A 111 16.30 13.37 -5.32
CA LEU A 111 14.89 13.11 -5.00
C LEU A 111 14.72 11.74 -4.36
N ILE A 112 14.05 11.72 -3.21
CA ILE A 112 13.62 10.53 -2.49
C ILE A 112 12.32 10.03 -3.13
N GLY A 113 12.32 8.78 -3.56
CA GLY A 113 11.20 8.17 -4.28
C GLY A 113 11.50 7.96 -5.76
N GLY A 114 10.45 7.78 -6.56
CA GLY A 114 10.60 7.56 -8.01
C GLY A 114 9.38 8.01 -8.79
N GLY A 115 9.54 9.12 -9.53
CA GLY A 115 8.55 9.64 -10.48
C GLY A 115 7.14 9.77 -9.88
N PHE A 116 6.18 9.06 -10.49
CA PHE A 116 4.74 9.02 -10.16
C PHE A 116 4.38 8.61 -8.72
N ARG A 117 5.36 8.17 -7.91
CA ARG A 117 5.14 7.82 -6.50
C ARG A 117 5.42 8.97 -5.53
N SER A 118 5.74 10.15 -6.04
CA SER A 118 5.98 11.35 -5.23
C SER A 118 4.68 12.11 -5.10
N GLN A 119 3.95 11.84 -4.02
CA GLN A 119 2.64 12.42 -3.75
C GLN A 119 2.62 13.03 -2.35
N GLY A 120 2.09 14.23 -2.25
CA GLY A 120 1.74 14.89 -1.01
C GLY A 120 0.22 14.98 -0.88
N GLY A 121 -0.24 15.07 0.35
CA GLY A 121 -1.65 15.30 0.67
C GLY A 121 -1.80 16.18 1.89
N ASN A 122 -3.03 16.64 2.12
CA ASN A 122 -3.37 17.32 3.34
C ASN A 122 -3.56 16.33 4.50
N TYR A 123 -3.26 16.81 5.71
CA TYR A 123 -3.68 16.20 6.96
C TYR A 123 -4.98 16.85 7.41
N TRP A 124 -6.02 16.07 7.72
CA TRP A 124 -7.34 16.62 8.05
C TRP A 124 -7.58 16.67 9.56
N GLY A 125 -7.76 17.87 10.10
CA GLY A 125 -8.00 18.08 11.53
C GLY A 125 -6.78 17.74 12.40
N ASP A 126 -7.04 17.38 13.66
CA ASP A 126 -5.99 17.02 14.64
C ASP A 126 -5.72 15.50 14.71
N ASP A 127 -6.64 14.67 14.22
CA ASP A 127 -6.54 13.21 14.22
C ASP A 127 -7.09 12.66 12.91
N ASP A 128 -6.22 12.55 11.90
CA ASP A 128 -6.57 11.99 10.60
C ASP A 128 -6.39 10.47 10.62
N PRO A 129 -7.46 9.67 10.52
CA PRO A 129 -7.38 8.21 10.62
C PRO A 129 -6.57 7.59 9.47
N ARG A 130 -6.37 8.31 8.36
CA ARG A 130 -5.58 7.84 7.21
C ARG A 130 -4.09 7.86 7.52
N TYR A 131 -3.64 8.74 8.41
CA TYR A 131 -2.23 8.97 8.72
C TYR A 131 -2.02 9.06 10.23
N PRO A 132 -1.98 7.92 10.96
CA PRO A 132 -1.71 7.92 12.39
C PRO A 132 -0.34 8.55 12.69
N LEU A 133 -0.31 9.55 13.57
CA LEU A 133 0.91 10.25 13.94
C LEU A 133 1.78 9.34 14.83
N VAL A 134 3.00 9.04 14.38
CA VAL A 134 3.95 8.19 15.12
C VAL A 134 4.80 8.99 16.10
N ASP A 135 5.23 10.18 15.68
CA ASP A 135 6.08 11.07 16.48
C ASP A 135 5.88 12.53 16.05
N GLY A 136 6.21 13.47 16.94
CA GLY A 136 6.09 14.91 16.68
C GLY A 136 4.69 15.48 16.95
N ARG A 137 4.25 16.41 16.11
CA ARG A 137 2.96 17.10 16.23
C ARG A 137 2.32 17.35 14.86
N VAL A 138 1.02 17.55 14.85
CA VAL A 138 0.27 17.97 13.67
C VAL A 138 0.76 19.37 13.21
N PRO A 139 0.90 19.60 11.89
CA PRO A 139 1.25 20.91 11.34
C PRO A 139 0.21 21.97 11.70
N SER A 140 0.68 23.09 12.25
CA SER A 140 -0.17 24.20 12.70
C SER A 140 -0.21 25.38 11.71
N GLY A 141 0.62 25.34 10.65
CA GLY A 141 0.69 26.38 9.64
C GLY A 141 1.47 25.99 8.39
N GLY A 142 1.48 26.86 7.38
CA GLY A 142 2.01 26.56 6.04
C GLY A 142 3.53 26.36 5.92
N GLY A 143 4.29 26.53 7.01
CA GLY A 143 5.72 26.22 7.07
C GLY A 143 6.03 24.85 7.68
N GLU A 144 5.02 24.12 8.11
CA GLU A 144 5.15 22.82 8.76
C GLU A 144 4.57 21.73 7.86
N VAL A 145 5.23 20.57 7.80
CA VAL A 145 4.78 19.42 7.01
C VAL A 145 4.99 18.14 7.82
N LEU A 146 4.11 17.17 7.60
CA LEU A 146 4.35 15.79 8.02
C LEU A 146 5.05 15.03 6.90
N ILE A 147 5.92 14.11 7.28
CA ILE A 147 6.65 13.24 6.37
C ILE A 147 6.40 11.80 6.84
N ASP A 148 6.16 10.88 5.91
CA ASP A 148 6.06 9.47 6.28
C ASP A 148 7.38 8.98 6.89
N SER A 149 7.29 8.09 7.87
CA SER A 149 8.46 7.63 8.63
C SER A 149 9.57 7.05 7.75
N GLY A 150 9.21 6.37 6.66
CA GLY A 150 10.18 5.79 5.73
C GLY A 150 10.90 6.84 4.89
N THR A 151 10.23 7.91 4.49
CA THR A 151 10.87 9.06 3.83
C THR A 151 11.70 9.87 4.81
N ALA A 152 11.24 10.08 6.04
CA ALA A 152 12.01 10.76 7.07
C ALA A 152 13.35 10.05 7.34
N GLU A 153 13.33 8.71 7.52
CA GLU A 153 14.54 7.91 7.74
C GLU A 153 15.52 7.98 6.55
N ARG A 154 15.02 8.06 5.31
CA ARG A 154 15.87 8.19 4.11
C ARG A 154 16.39 9.61 3.90
N ALA A 155 15.65 10.62 4.34
CA ALA A 155 16.03 12.02 4.19
C ALA A 155 17.20 12.39 5.11
N GLY A 156 17.28 11.74 6.28
CA GLY A 156 18.33 11.94 7.29
C GLY A 156 17.88 12.86 8.40
#